data_AF-A0A1Y2F078-F1
#
_entry.id   AF-A0A1Y2F078-F1
#
_cell.length_a   1.000
_cell.length_b   1.000
_cell.length_c   1.000
_cell.angle_alpha   90.00
_cell.angle_beta   90.00
_cell.angle_gamma   90.00
#
_symmetry.space_group_name_H-M   'P 1'
#
loop_
_entity.id
_entity.type
_entity.pdbx_description
1 polymer ?
#
loop_
_entity_poly.entity_id
_entity_poly.type
_entity_poly.pdbx_seq_one_letter_code
_entity_poly.pdbx_strand_id
1 'polypeptide(L)'
;MRSNDTFYQSIAVLKGRLEHDINLLEERLKKNSNAVERYYNPKNSTNHEDHEYDDDDDENPTTCRFNIFFRLCPTNVNEEELLEYENELQNPTGIKPLLKSPPKLEGNSILYSENCNILLKLDGTAKGKKIENIIKKYTYSTVGSIFMTLATTVLTIQQSKYTSSQPLLSKVSYISQIMISFLNLIVITINILMGTSVNGYNSILFITSASLKGIAFIFFEKNYITNVMNTQSSLMNNGNSTILVICYWLLSFIGQIFILTLLNGRLIAFYIIMFILYSYWIPQIVLNVKKNSEKPLSNLYLYGTSVVQLYVLIFIYSLDSNVNIDKFNYKFIYFIIGYTLLQVLILSLQNIFGPLFLIPSKFLPERYDYHPILPIYNDQDDEHEDANDASSSTPLKGISTSQQCAICYNNIVENNKVNNKEYMITPCHHIFHTECLKHWMVSYILNMIHF
;
A
#
# COMPACT_ATOMS: atom_id res chain seq x y z
N MET A 1 -30.42 0.86 47.48
CA MET A 1 -30.61 -0.40 48.24
C MET A 1 -31.73 -1.27 47.67
N ARG A 2 -32.92 -0.73 47.31
CA ARG A 2 -34.05 -1.55 46.81
C ARG A 2 -33.92 -2.11 45.38
N SER A 3 -32.94 -1.66 44.58
CA SER A 3 -32.71 -2.11 43.19
C SER A 3 -31.81 -3.33 43.06
N ASN A 4 -30.89 -3.53 44.02
CA ASN A 4 -29.93 -4.64 43.97
C ASN A 4 -30.59 -5.95 44.36
N ASP A 5 -31.46 -5.97 45.37
CA ASP A 5 -32.17 -7.20 45.80
C ASP A 5 -33.11 -7.74 44.71
N THR A 6 -33.79 -6.86 43.98
CA THR A 6 -34.62 -7.25 42.83
C THR A 6 -33.77 -7.81 41.69
N PHE A 7 -32.57 -7.27 41.47
CA PHE A 7 -31.64 -7.77 40.46
C PHE A 7 -31.08 -9.15 40.84
N TYR A 8 -30.69 -9.35 42.10
CA TYR A 8 -30.21 -10.64 42.60
C TYR A 8 -31.30 -11.72 42.59
N GLN A 9 -32.55 -11.38 42.95
CA GLN A 9 -33.68 -12.29 42.80
C GLN A 9 -33.95 -12.65 41.34
N SER A 10 -33.85 -11.69 40.43
CA SER A 10 -33.99 -11.93 38.98
C SER A 10 -32.93 -12.90 38.46
N ILE A 11 -31.67 -12.70 38.88
CA ILE A 11 -30.55 -13.60 38.54
C ILE A 11 -30.77 -15.00 39.12
N ALA A 12 -31.25 -15.12 40.35
CA ALA A 12 -31.51 -16.41 40.98
C ALA A 12 -32.62 -17.18 40.25
N VAL A 13 -33.70 -16.51 39.86
CA VAL A 13 -34.79 -17.09 39.06
C VAL A 13 -34.30 -17.51 37.67
N LEU A 14 -33.49 -16.67 37.01
CA LEU A 14 -32.90 -16.99 35.72
C LEU A 14 -31.92 -18.18 35.80
N LYS A 15 -31.09 -18.24 36.85
CA LYS A 15 -30.20 -19.39 37.08
C LYS A 15 -30.98 -20.68 37.34
N GLY A 16 -32.00 -20.64 38.20
CA GLY A 16 -32.83 -21.81 38.48
C GLY A 16 -33.59 -22.31 37.26
N ARG A 17 -34.09 -21.39 36.43
CA ARG A 17 -34.76 -21.74 35.17
C ARG A 17 -33.77 -22.30 34.13
N LEU A 18 -32.60 -21.70 34.02
CA LEU A 18 -31.52 -22.17 33.14
C LEU A 18 -31.06 -23.59 33.54
N GLU A 19 -30.90 -23.85 34.83
CA GLU A 19 -30.49 -25.16 35.36
C GLU A 19 -31.58 -26.21 35.14
N HIS A 20 -32.85 -25.84 35.32
CA HIS A 20 -33.99 -26.68 34.96
C HIS A 20 -34.02 -27.01 33.47
N ASP A 21 -33.86 -26.00 32.60
CA ASP A 21 -33.87 -26.17 31.15
C ASP A 21 -32.69 -27.04 30.69
N ILE A 22 -31.48 -26.84 31.25
CA ILE A 22 -30.30 -27.70 30.99
C ILE A 22 -30.57 -29.15 31.42
N ASN A 23 -31.09 -29.37 32.62
CA ASN A 23 -31.38 -30.73 33.10
C ASN A 23 -32.47 -31.42 32.27
N LEU A 24 -33.52 -30.69 31.88
CA LEU A 24 -34.57 -31.18 30.99
C LEU A 24 -34.02 -31.51 29.60
N LEU A 25 -33.07 -30.71 29.10
CA LEU A 25 -32.36 -30.98 27.85
C LEU A 25 -31.48 -32.23 27.97
N GLU A 26 -30.70 -32.39 29.04
CA GLU A 26 -29.90 -33.59 29.29
C GLU A 26 -30.76 -34.86 29.39
N GLU A 27 -31.92 -34.80 30.04
CA GLU A 27 -32.88 -35.90 30.09
C GLU A 27 -33.47 -36.22 28.70
N ARG A 28 -33.81 -35.20 27.91
CA ARG A 28 -34.32 -35.39 26.53
C ARG A 28 -33.26 -35.98 25.61
N LEU A 29 -31.99 -35.60 25.78
CA LEU A 29 -30.86 -36.17 25.04
C LEU A 29 -30.63 -37.63 25.41
N LYS A 30 -30.73 -37.99 26.69
CA LYS A 30 -30.68 -39.39 27.14
C LYS A 30 -31.81 -40.25 26.57
N LYS A 31 -32.98 -39.65 26.34
CA LYS A 31 -34.18 -40.35 25.85
C LYS A 31 -34.23 -40.50 24.33
N ASN A 32 -33.47 -39.69 23.59
CA ASN A 32 -33.44 -39.67 22.13
C ASN A 32 -31.98 -39.80 21.64
N SER A 33 -31.46 -41.03 21.61
CA SER A 33 -30.09 -41.35 21.16
C SER A 33 -29.79 -40.96 19.70
N ASN A 34 -30.83 -40.60 18.93
CA ASN A 34 -30.74 -40.19 17.53
C ASN A 34 -30.77 -38.66 17.35
N ALA A 35 -30.84 -37.87 18.43
CA ALA A 35 -30.56 -36.43 18.35
C ALA A 35 -29.07 -36.30 17.99
N VAL A 36 -28.82 -36.00 16.72
CA VAL A 36 -27.50 -36.11 16.10
C VAL A 36 -26.51 -35.18 16.83
N GLU A 37 -25.70 -35.78 17.70
CA GLU A 37 -24.54 -35.16 18.32
C GLU A 37 -23.45 -35.01 17.26
N ARG A 38 -23.64 -34.06 16.33
CA ARG A 38 -22.67 -33.73 15.28
C ARG A 38 -21.51 -32.98 15.93
N TYR A 39 -20.56 -33.72 16.47
CA TYR A 39 -19.26 -33.19 16.87
C TYR A 39 -18.58 -32.57 15.65
N TYR A 40 -18.37 -31.25 15.66
CA TYR A 40 -17.57 -30.57 14.64
C TYR A 40 -16.08 -30.86 14.91
N ASN A 41 -15.50 -31.84 14.21
CA ASN A 41 -14.09 -32.18 14.29
C ASN A 41 -13.33 -31.62 13.06
N PRO A 42 -12.46 -30.61 13.20
CA PRO A 42 -11.89 -29.86 12.08
C PRO A 42 -10.81 -30.62 11.26
N LYS A 43 -10.69 -31.96 11.39
CA LYS A 43 -9.59 -32.75 10.79
C LYS A 43 -9.95 -33.61 9.58
N ASN A 44 -11.20 -33.69 9.14
CA ASN A 44 -11.61 -34.53 8.00
C ASN A 44 -12.23 -33.74 6.83
N SER A 45 -11.64 -32.60 6.44
CA SER A 45 -12.07 -31.84 5.25
C SER A 45 -11.26 -32.22 4.00
N THR A 46 -11.08 -33.51 3.75
CA THR A 46 -10.59 -34.00 2.46
C THR A 46 -11.45 -35.20 2.08
N ASN A 47 -12.09 -35.08 0.93
CA ASN A 47 -13.02 -36.02 0.30
C ASN A 47 -14.49 -35.64 0.52
N HIS A 48 -14.98 -34.72 -0.31
CA HIS A 48 -16.30 -34.93 -0.88
C HIS A 48 -16.23 -34.67 -2.37
N GLU A 49 -16.62 -35.72 -3.08
CA GLU A 49 -16.78 -35.85 -4.51
C GLU A 49 -17.88 -34.90 -5.01
N ASP A 50 -17.69 -34.47 -6.25
CA ASP A 50 -18.55 -33.56 -7.00
C ASP A 50 -19.96 -34.15 -7.16
N HIS A 51 -20.97 -33.46 -6.66
CA HIS A 51 -22.36 -33.66 -7.09
C HIS A 51 -22.88 -32.35 -7.68
N GLU A 52 -23.44 -32.48 -8.89
CA GLU A 52 -24.04 -31.45 -9.74
C GLU A 52 -25.06 -30.59 -8.99
N TYR A 53 -25.04 -29.29 -9.31
CA TYR A 53 -26.00 -28.30 -8.84
C TYR A 53 -27.30 -28.40 -9.64
N ASP A 54 -28.38 -28.80 -8.99
CA ASP A 54 -29.73 -28.40 -9.38
C ASP A 54 -30.05 -27.08 -8.65
N ASP A 55 -29.99 -25.99 -9.42
CA ASP A 55 -30.46 -24.64 -9.03
C ASP A 55 -31.99 -24.62 -9.12
N ASP A 56 -32.69 -24.99 -8.05
CA ASP A 56 -34.10 -24.63 -7.81
C ASP A 56 -34.47 -24.99 -6.37
N ASP A 57 -34.12 -24.14 -5.40
CA ASP A 57 -34.78 -24.15 -4.09
C ASP A 57 -34.98 -22.70 -3.63
N ASP A 58 -36.22 -22.26 -3.85
CA ASP A 58 -36.82 -21.05 -3.32
C ASP A 58 -36.57 -20.87 -1.82
N GLU A 59 -36.45 -19.61 -1.41
CA GLU A 59 -36.32 -19.09 -0.05
C GLU A 59 -37.45 -19.55 0.90
N ASN A 60 -37.42 -20.80 1.36
CA ASN A 60 -38.14 -21.19 2.58
C ASN A 60 -37.23 -20.92 3.78
N PRO A 61 -37.47 -19.86 4.60
CA PRO A 61 -36.65 -19.61 5.77
C PRO A 61 -36.75 -20.84 6.68
N THR A 62 -35.61 -21.47 6.97
CA THR A 62 -35.55 -22.61 7.88
C THR A 62 -36.24 -22.21 9.18
N THR A 63 -37.35 -22.84 9.52
CA THR A 63 -38.19 -22.46 10.67
C THR A 63 -37.52 -22.75 12.02
N CYS A 64 -36.29 -23.29 12.03
CA CYS A 64 -35.52 -23.66 13.21
C CYS A 64 -35.36 -22.51 14.20
N ARG A 65 -35.90 -22.67 15.41
CA ARG A 65 -35.68 -21.77 16.54
C ARG A 65 -34.45 -22.27 17.29
N PHE A 66 -33.45 -21.41 17.45
CA PHE A 66 -32.21 -21.74 18.15
C PHE A 66 -32.14 -20.96 19.47
N ASN A 67 -31.91 -21.68 20.56
CA ASN A 67 -31.57 -21.13 21.86
C ASN A 67 -30.07 -21.30 22.09
N ILE A 68 -29.40 -20.22 22.52
CA ILE A 68 -27.95 -20.21 22.76
C ILE A 68 -27.72 -19.91 24.24
N PHE A 69 -27.00 -20.79 24.92
CA PHE A 69 -26.56 -20.64 26.28
C PHE A 69 -25.04 -20.51 26.29
N PHE A 70 -24.51 -19.49 26.97
CA PHE A 70 -23.08 -19.24 27.06
C PHE A 70 -22.69 -19.03 28.53
N ARG A 71 -21.66 -19.75 28.99
CA ARG A 71 -21.12 -19.65 30.34
C ARG A 71 -19.62 -19.40 30.27
N LEU A 72 -19.17 -18.26 30.81
CA LEU A 72 -17.75 -17.94 30.96
C LEU A 72 -17.08 -18.86 31.99
N CYS A 73 -15.83 -19.22 31.73
CA CYS A 73 -14.97 -19.93 32.67
C CYS A 73 -14.59 -19.01 33.84
N PRO A 74 -14.52 -19.55 35.08
CA PRO A 74 -14.07 -18.79 36.23
C PRO A 74 -12.59 -18.40 36.09
N THR A 75 -12.21 -17.25 36.65
CA THR A 75 -10.83 -16.75 36.63
C THR A 75 -10.39 -16.38 38.04
N ASN A 76 -9.10 -16.50 38.32
CA ASN A 76 -8.52 -16.23 39.66
C ASN A 76 -8.22 -14.73 39.89
N VAL A 77 -9.02 -13.84 39.30
CA VAL A 77 -8.81 -12.38 39.42
C VAL A 77 -9.72 -11.84 40.52
N ASN A 78 -9.21 -10.88 41.30
CA ASN A 78 -10.01 -10.22 42.33
C ASN A 78 -11.16 -9.42 41.70
N GLU A 79 -12.34 -9.46 42.30
CA GLU A 79 -13.55 -8.81 41.77
C GLU A 79 -13.37 -7.28 41.69
N GLU A 80 -12.74 -6.68 42.70
CA GLU A 80 -12.48 -5.23 42.73
C GLU A 80 -11.56 -4.78 41.60
N GLU A 81 -10.48 -5.52 41.34
CA GLU A 81 -9.54 -5.24 40.24
C GLU A 81 -10.22 -5.38 38.88
N LEU A 82 -11.12 -6.35 38.74
CA LEU A 82 -11.90 -6.57 37.52
C LEU A 82 -12.90 -5.44 37.30
N LEU A 83 -13.62 -5.01 38.34
CA LEU A 83 -14.59 -3.90 38.27
C LEU A 83 -13.91 -2.57 37.95
N GLU A 84 -12.72 -2.31 38.51
CA GLU A 84 -11.92 -1.14 38.16
C GLU A 84 -11.54 -1.15 36.67
N TYR A 85 -11.06 -2.31 36.18
CA TYR A 85 -10.70 -2.49 34.77
C TYR A 85 -11.91 -2.30 33.82
N GLU A 86 -13.08 -2.85 34.18
CA GLU A 86 -14.33 -2.70 33.44
C GLU A 86 -14.80 -1.23 33.37
N ASN A 87 -14.75 -0.53 34.51
CA ASN A 87 -15.13 0.87 34.60
C ASN A 87 -14.22 1.78 33.76
N GLU A 88 -12.90 1.56 33.80
CA GLU A 88 -11.93 2.33 32.99
C GLU A 88 -12.08 2.04 31.48
N LEU A 89 -12.52 0.84 31.08
CA LEU A 89 -12.81 0.54 29.68
C LEU A 89 -14.06 1.26 29.17
N GLN A 90 -15.11 1.32 29.99
CA GLN A 90 -16.35 2.00 29.62
C GLN A 90 -16.19 3.53 29.64
N ASN A 91 -15.52 4.04 30.68
CA ASN A 91 -15.30 5.46 30.91
C ASN A 91 -13.79 5.74 31.07
N PRO A 92 -13.06 5.95 29.97
CA PRO A 92 -11.61 6.12 30.03
C PRO A 92 -11.23 7.42 30.77
N THR A 93 -10.63 7.27 31.96
CA THR A 93 -10.08 8.38 32.75
C THR A 93 -8.58 8.56 32.55
N GLY A 94 -7.91 7.57 31.97
CA GLY A 94 -6.45 7.55 31.75
C GLY A 94 -5.66 6.93 32.90
N ILE A 95 -6.34 6.44 33.95
CA ILE A 95 -5.71 5.71 35.04
C ILE A 95 -5.27 4.33 34.53
N LYS A 96 -4.09 3.88 34.94
CA LYS A 96 -3.64 2.51 34.64
C LYS A 96 -4.30 1.57 35.65
N PRO A 97 -5.19 0.66 35.22
CA PRO A 97 -5.82 -0.28 36.15
C PRO A 97 -4.78 -1.16 36.85
N LEU A 98 -5.08 -1.60 38.06
CA LEU A 98 -4.25 -2.58 38.79
C LEU A 98 -4.07 -3.86 37.97
N LEU A 99 -5.12 -4.27 37.27
CA LEU A 99 -5.11 -5.39 36.35
C LEU A 99 -4.40 -5.02 35.02
N LYS A 100 -3.20 -5.56 34.82
CA LYS A 100 -2.37 -5.28 33.62
C LYS A 100 -2.93 -5.89 32.33
N SER A 101 -3.57 -7.05 32.43
CA SER A 101 -4.08 -7.80 31.28
C SER A 101 -5.47 -8.35 31.58
N PRO A 102 -6.43 -8.18 30.67
CA PRO A 102 -7.77 -8.72 30.85
C PRO A 102 -7.71 -10.27 30.94
N PRO A 103 -8.57 -10.89 31.73
CA PRO A 103 -8.73 -12.34 31.70
C PRO A 103 -9.13 -12.79 30.30
N LYS A 104 -8.72 -14.02 29.93
CA LYS A 104 -9.14 -14.61 28.67
C LYS A 104 -10.64 -14.87 28.72
N LEU A 105 -11.37 -14.42 27.70
CA LEU A 105 -12.79 -14.74 27.54
C LEU A 105 -12.88 -16.15 26.94
N GLU A 106 -12.87 -17.14 27.82
CA GLU A 106 -13.08 -18.55 27.48
C GLU A 106 -14.39 -19.00 28.11
N GLY A 107 -15.18 -19.80 27.39
CA GLY A 107 -16.47 -20.23 27.87
C GLY A 107 -16.97 -21.51 27.21
N ASN A 108 -17.99 -22.08 27.84
CA ASN A 108 -18.76 -23.18 27.27
C ASN A 108 -20.01 -22.61 26.61
N SER A 109 -20.38 -23.13 25.45
CA SER A 109 -21.61 -22.74 24.77
C SER A 109 -22.45 -23.94 24.37
N ILE A 110 -23.76 -23.85 24.53
CA ILE A 110 -24.73 -24.82 24.05
C ILE A 110 -25.69 -24.09 23.13
N LEU A 111 -25.79 -24.53 21.89
CA LEU A 111 -26.78 -24.08 20.92
C LEU A 111 -27.73 -25.23 20.64
N TYR A 112 -29.02 -25.03 20.88
CA TYR A 112 -30.02 -26.08 20.72
C TYR A 112 -31.26 -25.57 19.99
N SER A 113 -31.81 -26.40 19.10
CA SER A 113 -33.07 -26.16 18.42
C SER A 113 -34.09 -27.26 18.71
N GLU A 114 -35.19 -26.89 19.35
CA GLU A 114 -36.29 -27.80 19.69
C GLU A 114 -37.00 -28.35 18.47
N ASN A 115 -37.27 -27.50 17.48
CA ASN A 115 -38.07 -27.88 16.32
C ASN A 115 -37.26 -28.58 15.23
N CYS A 116 -35.93 -28.40 15.21
CA CYS A 116 -35.05 -29.08 14.28
C CYS A 116 -34.22 -30.19 14.94
N ASN A 117 -34.36 -30.42 16.25
CA ASN A 117 -33.62 -31.42 17.04
C ASN A 117 -32.10 -31.35 16.86
N ILE A 118 -31.55 -30.14 16.74
CA ILE A 118 -30.11 -29.90 16.58
C ILE A 118 -29.56 -29.47 17.93
N LEU A 119 -28.51 -30.13 18.39
CA LEU A 119 -27.70 -29.71 19.54
C LEU A 119 -26.24 -29.54 19.11
N LEU A 120 -25.68 -28.38 19.37
CA LEU A 120 -24.26 -28.09 19.24
C LEU A 120 -23.71 -27.68 20.60
N LYS A 121 -22.70 -28.41 21.08
CA LYS A 121 -22.01 -28.13 22.34
C LYS A 121 -20.56 -27.77 22.04
N LEU A 122 -20.10 -26.63 22.57
CA LEU A 122 -18.70 -26.22 22.55
C LEU A 122 -18.21 -26.21 24.00
N ASP A 123 -17.49 -27.25 24.40
CA ASP A 123 -16.87 -27.35 25.72
C ASP A 123 -15.44 -26.78 25.66
N GLY A 124 -15.16 -25.75 26.47
CA GLY A 124 -13.82 -25.20 26.74
C GLY A 124 -13.05 -24.64 25.53
N THR A 125 -13.70 -24.51 24.38
CA THR A 125 -13.06 -24.15 23.10
C THR A 125 -13.49 -22.79 22.57
N ALA A 126 -14.59 -22.23 23.08
CA ALA A 126 -15.04 -20.91 22.65
C ALA A 126 -14.13 -19.83 23.27
N LYS A 127 -13.30 -19.23 22.42
CA LYS A 127 -12.43 -18.10 22.77
C LYS A 127 -13.00 -16.84 22.16
N GLY A 128 -13.15 -15.80 22.97
CA GLY A 128 -13.60 -14.49 22.55
C GLY A 128 -12.55 -13.41 22.81
N LYS A 129 -12.70 -12.29 22.12
CA LYS A 129 -12.03 -11.03 22.45
C LYS A 129 -13.07 -10.01 22.85
N LYS A 130 -12.74 -9.21 23.85
CA LYS A 130 -13.62 -8.14 24.33
C LYS A 130 -13.62 -6.99 23.33
N ILE A 131 -14.80 -6.53 22.90
CA ILE A 131 -14.93 -5.51 21.86
C ILE A 131 -14.30 -4.18 22.27
N GLU A 132 -14.40 -3.79 23.54
CA GLU A 132 -13.83 -2.56 24.09
C GLU A 132 -12.30 -2.54 24.00
N ASN A 133 -11.65 -3.69 24.15
CA ASN A 133 -10.19 -3.80 23.97
C ASN A 133 -9.80 -3.63 22.50
N ILE A 134 -10.60 -4.16 21.57
CA ILE A 134 -10.38 -4.01 20.13
C ILE A 134 -10.54 -2.53 19.75
N ILE A 135 -11.61 -1.88 20.22
CA ILE A 135 -11.86 -0.45 20.01
C ILE A 135 -10.70 0.37 20.59
N LYS A 136 -10.27 0.12 21.82
CA LYS A 136 -9.14 0.83 22.46
C LYS A 136 -7.84 0.69 21.65
N LYS A 137 -7.50 -0.53 21.20
CA LYS A 137 -6.33 -0.78 20.35
C LYS A 137 -6.41 0.02 19.05
N TYR A 138 -7.57 0.00 18.40
CA TYR A 138 -7.81 0.73 17.16
C TYR A 138 -7.78 2.25 17.37
N THR A 139 -8.32 2.77 18.48
CA THR A 139 -8.25 4.20 18.87
C THR A 139 -6.82 4.72 18.92
N TYR A 140 -5.90 4.02 19.59
CA TYR A 140 -4.48 4.41 19.57
C TYR A 140 -3.87 4.35 18.17
N SER A 141 -4.25 3.35 17.38
CA SER A 141 -3.79 3.22 15.99
C SER A 141 -4.31 4.35 15.09
N THR A 142 -5.54 4.82 15.30
CA THR A 142 -6.09 5.98 14.60
C THR A 142 -5.38 7.26 14.99
N VAL A 143 -5.10 7.47 16.29
CA VAL A 143 -4.31 8.63 16.73
C VAL A 143 -2.94 8.64 16.06
N GLY A 144 -2.25 7.50 16.00
CA GLY A 144 -1.01 7.39 15.23
C GLY A 144 -1.20 7.70 13.73
N SER A 145 -2.29 7.27 13.11
CA SER A 145 -2.59 7.55 11.70
C SER A 145 -2.75 9.05 11.38
N ILE A 146 -3.20 9.86 12.36
CA ILE A 146 -3.27 11.32 12.24
C ILE A 146 -1.85 11.92 12.14
N PHE A 147 -0.92 11.48 12.99
CA PHE A 147 0.48 11.91 12.91
C PHE A 147 1.14 11.47 11.60
N MET A 148 0.86 10.24 11.16
CA MET A 148 1.36 9.75 9.88
C MET A 148 0.83 10.55 8.70
N THR A 149 -0.44 10.98 8.76
CA THR A 149 -1.06 11.85 7.76
C THR A 149 -0.32 13.19 7.63
N LEU A 150 0.02 13.81 8.76
CA LEU A 150 0.82 15.04 8.78
C LEU A 150 2.22 14.80 8.20
N ALA A 151 2.87 13.70 8.59
CA ALA A 151 4.17 13.33 8.07
C ALA A 151 4.14 13.12 6.54
N THR A 152 3.18 12.35 6.01
CA THR A 152 3.01 12.16 4.56
C THR A 152 2.81 13.49 3.84
N THR A 153 2.02 14.39 4.42
CA THR A 153 1.74 15.69 3.83
C THR A 153 3.01 16.54 3.72
N VAL A 154 3.79 16.63 4.80
CA VAL A 154 5.06 17.37 4.82
C VAL A 154 6.05 16.80 3.81
N LEU A 155 6.17 15.48 3.76
CA LEU A 155 7.06 14.78 2.82
C LEU A 155 6.66 15.06 1.36
N THR A 156 5.37 14.98 1.03
CA THR A 156 4.86 15.27 -0.33
C THR A 156 5.10 16.73 -0.72
N ILE A 157 4.91 17.68 0.21
CA ILE A 157 5.22 19.10 -0.03
C ILE A 157 6.72 19.29 -0.30
N GLN A 158 7.59 18.66 0.48
CA GLN A 158 9.03 18.75 0.28
C GLN A 158 9.46 18.14 -1.07
N GLN A 159 8.86 17.02 -1.45
CA GLN A 159 9.11 16.40 -2.75
C GLN A 159 8.62 17.28 -3.90
N SER A 160 7.44 17.88 -3.77
CA SER A 160 6.91 18.84 -4.74
C SER A 160 7.84 20.04 -4.95
N LYS A 161 8.38 20.59 -3.85
CA LYS A 161 9.40 21.66 -3.91
C LYS A 161 10.70 21.18 -4.57
N TYR A 162 11.17 19.97 -4.26
CA TYR A 162 12.37 19.42 -4.89
C TYR A 162 12.20 19.24 -6.40
N THR A 163 11.00 18.85 -6.85
CA THR A 163 10.66 18.69 -8.27
C THR A 163 9.87 19.88 -8.83
N SER A 164 10.31 21.11 -8.54
CA SER A 164 9.63 22.32 -9.02
C SER A 164 9.74 22.52 -10.55
N SER A 165 10.73 21.91 -11.20
CA SER A 165 10.98 22.05 -12.64
C SER A 165 10.41 20.87 -13.45
N GLN A 166 9.92 21.16 -14.66
CA GLN A 166 9.39 20.18 -15.61
C GLN A 166 10.37 19.01 -15.90
N PRO A 167 11.68 19.24 -16.12
CA PRO A 167 12.62 18.15 -16.38
C PRO A 167 12.79 17.21 -15.19
N LEU A 168 12.82 17.73 -13.95
CA LEU A 168 12.92 16.90 -12.75
C LEU A 168 11.63 16.10 -12.52
N LEU A 169 10.47 16.70 -12.78
CA LEU A 169 9.18 16.05 -12.59
C LEU A 169 8.97 14.88 -13.58
N SER A 170 9.52 15.00 -14.80
CA SER A 170 9.47 13.93 -15.80
C SER A 170 10.23 12.65 -15.38
N LYS A 171 11.12 12.74 -14.38
CA LYS A 171 11.89 11.61 -13.85
C LYS A 171 11.16 10.81 -12.76
N VAL A 172 10.07 11.33 -12.19
CA VAL A 172 9.31 10.67 -11.11
C VAL A 172 8.24 9.76 -11.71
N SER A 173 8.12 8.51 -11.29
CA SER A 173 7.13 7.57 -11.84
C SER A 173 5.72 7.87 -11.32
N TYR A 174 4.81 8.23 -12.22
CA TYR A 174 3.40 8.44 -11.84
C TYR A 174 2.75 7.15 -11.32
N ILE A 175 3.15 5.97 -11.84
CA ILE A 175 2.66 4.66 -11.37
C ILE A 175 3.06 4.43 -9.91
N SER A 176 4.31 4.73 -9.55
CA SER A 176 4.80 4.64 -8.17
C SER A 176 3.97 5.53 -7.23
N GLN A 177 3.72 6.78 -7.63
CA GLN A 177 2.93 7.72 -6.85
C GLN A 177 1.46 7.29 -6.69
N ILE A 178 0.87 6.73 -7.74
CA ILE A 178 -0.47 6.13 -7.70
C ILE A 178 -0.53 4.97 -6.70
N MET A 179 0.46 4.07 -6.69
CA MET A 179 0.51 2.95 -5.74
C MET A 179 0.66 3.41 -4.28
N ILE A 180 1.52 4.39 -4.02
CA ILE A 180 1.66 5.01 -2.68
C ILE A 180 0.31 5.59 -2.24
N SER A 181 -0.36 6.28 -3.13
CA SER A 181 -1.62 6.92 -2.80
C SER A 181 -2.78 5.92 -2.65
N PHE A 182 -2.72 4.76 -3.29
CA PHE A 182 -3.66 3.66 -3.03
C PHE A 182 -3.53 3.18 -1.57
N LEU A 183 -2.30 2.99 -1.07
CA LEU A 183 -2.05 2.62 0.34
C LEU A 183 -2.61 3.68 1.30
N ASN A 184 -2.43 4.97 0.99
CA ASN A 184 -3.00 6.06 1.76
C ASN A 184 -4.53 6.02 1.81
N LEU A 185 -5.19 5.62 0.71
CA LEU A 185 -6.65 5.50 0.64
C LEU A 185 -7.18 4.34 1.51
N ILE A 186 -6.41 3.27 1.70
CA ILE A 186 -6.80 2.17 2.61
C ILE A 186 -7.04 2.68 4.03
N VAL A 187 -6.20 3.61 4.51
CA VAL A 187 -6.35 4.23 5.84
C VAL A 187 -7.66 5.02 5.94
N ILE A 188 -8.06 5.71 4.86
CA ILE A 188 -9.35 6.42 4.80
C ILE A 188 -10.50 5.41 4.87
N THR A 189 -10.48 4.38 4.01
CA THR A 189 -11.51 3.36 3.90
C THR A 189 -11.75 2.66 5.25
N ILE A 190 -10.69 2.24 5.92
CA ILE A 190 -10.76 1.56 7.22
C ILE A 190 -11.31 2.51 8.32
N ASN A 191 -10.86 3.77 8.37
CA ASN A 191 -11.38 4.73 9.34
C ASN A 191 -12.87 5.06 9.12
N ILE A 192 -13.33 5.14 7.88
CA ILE A 192 -14.75 5.29 7.58
C ILE A 192 -15.52 4.05 8.04
N LEU A 193 -15.04 2.84 7.73
CA LEU A 193 -15.69 1.59 8.12
C LEU A 193 -15.81 1.44 9.64
N MET A 194 -14.76 1.76 10.39
CA MET A 194 -14.82 1.73 11.85
C MET A 194 -15.64 2.87 12.43
N GLY A 195 -15.63 4.05 11.79
CA GLY A 195 -16.48 5.18 12.14
C GLY A 195 -17.97 4.85 12.06
N THR A 196 -18.39 4.06 11.06
CA THR A 196 -19.78 3.62 10.92
C THR A 196 -20.13 2.42 11.79
N SER A 197 -19.16 1.58 12.15
CA SER A 197 -19.39 0.36 12.95
C SER A 197 -19.43 0.61 14.46
N VAL A 198 -18.80 1.69 14.93
CA VAL A 198 -18.69 2.03 16.35
C VAL A 198 -19.53 3.26 16.66
N ASN A 199 -20.23 3.26 17.80
CA ASN A 199 -21.04 4.39 18.26
C ASN A 199 -20.28 5.28 19.27
N GLY A 200 -20.71 6.53 19.43
CA GLY A 200 -20.20 7.45 20.46
C GLY A 200 -18.93 8.21 20.05
N TYR A 201 -18.10 8.58 21.04
CA TYR A 201 -16.94 9.46 20.84
C TYR A 201 -15.85 8.84 19.94
N ASN A 202 -15.68 7.52 19.95
CA ASN A 202 -14.72 6.83 19.10
C ASN A 202 -15.08 6.96 17.61
N SER A 203 -16.37 6.96 17.26
CA SER A 203 -16.87 7.19 15.90
C SER A 203 -16.38 8.54 15.35
N ILE A 204 -16.52 9.59 16.16
CA ILE A 204 -16.13 10.96 15.81
C ILE A 204 -14.62 11.01 15.54
N LEU A 205 -13.80 10.37 16.37
CA LEU A 205 -12.35 10.30 16.16
C LEU A 205 -11.99 9.63 14.83
N PHE A 206 -12.64 8.52 14.48
CA PHE A 206 -12.35 7.79 13.25
C PHE A 206 -12.76 8.59 12.01
N ILE A 207 -13.94 9.19 12.03
CA ILE A 207 -14.44 10.04 10.93
C ILE A 207 -13.55 11.28 10.77
N THR A 208 -13.17 11.96 11.86
CA THR A 208 -12.29 13.13 11.80
C THR A 208 -10.91 12.80 11.25
N SER A 209 -10.32 11.66 11.63
CA SER A 209 -9.07 11.17 11.04
C SER A 209 -9.21 10.91 9.53
N ALA A 210 -10.29 10.26 9.10
CA ALA A 210 -10.58 10.03 7.69
C ALA A 210 -10.74 11.34 6.91
N SER A 211 -11.47 12.32 7.47
CA SER A 211 -11.63 13.64 6.86
C SER A 211 -10.31 14.38 6.73
N LEU A 212 -9.45 14.37 7.75
CA LEU A 212 -8.14 15.00 7.70
C LEU A 212 -7.27 14.40 6.59
N LYS A 213 -7.20 13.06 6.49
CA LYS A 213 -6.44 12.37 5.46
C LYS A 213 -7.05 12.60 4.07
N GLY A 214 -8.37 12.67 3.94
CA GLY A 214 -9.06 13.01 2.70
C GLY A 214 -8.74 14.42 2.20
N ILE A 215 -8.73 15.41 3.09
CA ILE A 215 -8.33 16.80 2.77
C ILE A 215 -6.86 16.83 2.32
N ALA A 216 -5.96 16.22 3.09
CA ALA A 216 -4.54 16.16 2.75
C ALA A 216 -4.31 15.50 1.38
N PHE A 217 -5.05 14.43 1.10
CA PHE A 217 -5.01 13.72 -0.17
C PHE A 217 -5.45 14.61 -1.36
N ILE A 218 -6.59 15.30 -1.25
CA ILE A 218 -7.12 16.16 -2.33
C ILE A 218 -6.19 17.32 -2.64
N PHE A 219 -5.67 18.01 -1.61
CA PHE A 219 -4.88 19.24 -1.80
C PHE A 219 -3.42 18.98 -2.17
N PHE A 220 -2.80 17.92 -1.66
CA PHE A 220 -1.36 17.70 -1.83
C PHE A 220 -1.06 16.50 -2.73
N GLU A 221 -1.58 15.31 -2.38
CA GLU A 221 -1.22 14.06 -3.07
C GLU A 221 -1.78 14.04 -4.50
N LYS A 222 -3.08 14.31 -4.69
CA LYS A 222 -3.73 14.35 -6.01
C LYS A 222 -3.06 15.36 -6.94
N ASN A 223 -2.83 16.58 -6.44
CA ASN A 223 -2.23 17.66 -7.22
C ASN A 223 -0.81 17.30 -7.68
N TYR A 224 -0.01 16.69 -6.79
CA TYR A 224 1.32 16.20 -7.14
C TYR A 224 1.26 15.12 -8.23
N ILE A 225 0.42 14.10 -8.07
CA ILE A 225 0.26 13.00 -9.05
C ILE A 225 -0.16 13.54 -10.42
N THR A 226 -1.11 14.48 -10.43
CA THR A 226 -1.66 15.07 -11.67
C THR A 226 -0.56 15.83 -12.42
N ASN A 227 0.24 16.61 -11.69
CA ASN A 227 1.39 17.30 -12.29
C ASN A 227 2.38 16.30 -12.89
N VAL A 228 2.79 15.26 -12.14
CA VAL A 228 3.71 14.23 -12.65
C VAL A 228 3.15 13.55 -13.90
N MET A 229 1.87 13.17 -13.89
CA MET A 229 1.21 12.51 -15.02
C MET A 229 1.20 13.41 -16.26
N ASN A 230 0.79 14.67 -16.12
CA ASN A 230 0.72 15.63 -17.22
C ASN A 230 2.10 15.86 -17.88
N THR A 231 3.20 15.81 -17.12
CA THR A 231 4.56 15.95 -17.72
C THR A 231 5.00 14.78 -18.58
N GLN A 232 4.40 13.60 -18.39
CA GLN A 232 4.80 12.37 -19.09
C GLN A 232 3.83 12.02 -20.20
N SER A 233 2.56 12.39 -20.04
CA SER A 233 1.54 12.26 -21.07
C SER A 233 1.51 13.51 -21.95
N SER A 234 2.57 13.78 -22.70
CA SER A 234 2.54 14.78 -23.78
C SER A 234 1.59 14.40 -24.95
N LEU A 235 0.93 13.23 -24.86
CA LEU A 235 0.07 12.63 -25.87
C LEU A 235 -1.41 12.50 -25.46
N MET A 236 -1.81 12.94 -24.26
CA MET A 236 -3.21 12.90 -23.84
C MET A 236 -3.74 14.32 -23.68
N ASN A 237 -4.74 14.67 -24.49
CA ASN A 237 -5.50 15.92 -24.40
C ASN A 237 -5.75 16.28 -22.92
N ASN A 238 -5.35 17.50 -22.53
CA ASN A 238 -5.38 18.01 -21.15
C ASN A 238 -6.71 17.81 -20.39
N GLY A 239 -7.84 17.64 -21.10
CA GLY A 239 -9.14 17.33 -20.50
C GLY A 239 -9.29 15.88 -20.00
N ASN A 240 -8.64 14.90 -20.63
CA ASN A 240 -8.84 13.48 -20.33
C ASN A 240 -8.05 13.00 -19.10
N SER A 241 -6.88 13.59 -18.81
CA SER A 241 -6.02 13.14 -17.70
C SER A 241 -6.67 13.39 -16.34
N THR A 242 -7.31 14.56 -16.15
CA THR A 242 -7.99 14.90 -14.90
C THR A 242 -9.19 13.99 -14.62
N ILE A 243 -9.98 13.69 -15.65
CA ILE A 243 -11.13 12.78 -15.57
C ILE A 243 -10.66 11.35 -15.24
N LEU A 244 -9.60 10.86 -15.90
CA LEU A 244 -9.03 9.54 -15.62
C LEU A 244 -8.53 9.41 -14.19
N VAL A 245 -7.90 10.46 -13.66
CA VAL A 245 -7.46 10.51 -12.26
C VAL A 245 -8.67 10.42 -11.34
N ILE A 246 -9.74 11.19 -11.57
CA ILE A 246 -10.98 11.14 -10.76
C ILE A 246 -11.62 9.76 -10.82
N CYS A 247 -11.77 9.18 -12.01
CA CYS A 247 -12.31 7.82 -12.19
C CYS A 247 -11.46 6.78 -11.46
N TYR A 248 -10.12 6.90 -11.52
CA TYR A 248 -9.22 6.04 -10.77
C TYR A 248 -9.51 6.09 -9.26
N TRP A 249 -9.69 7.28 -8.67
CA TRP A 249 -9.98 7.39 -7.23
C TRP A 249 -11.33 6.77 -6.84
N LEU A 250 -12.36 7.01 -7.64
CA LEU A 250 -13.69 6.45 -7.40
C LEU A 250 -13.68 4.92 -7.52
N LEU A 251 -13.08 4.39 -8.59
CA LEU A 251 -12.91 2.94 -8.76
C LEU A 251 -11.99 2.33 -7.70
N SER A 252 -10.95 3.06 -7.26
CA SER A 252 -10.05 2.62 -6.21
C SER A 252 -10.77 2.52 -4.86
N PHE A 253 -11.65 3.47 -4.54
CA PHE A 253 -12.42 3.42 -3.29
C PHE A 253 -13.39 2.23 -3.28
N ILE A 254 -14.14 2.05 -4.37
CA ILE A 254 -15.06 0.90 -4.55
C ILE A 254 -14.28 -0.41 -4.55
N GLY A 255 -13.17 -0.46 -5.28
CA GLY A 255 -12.27 -1.60 -5.37
C GLY A 255 -11.65 -1.97 -4.02
N GLN A 256 -11.35 -0.99 -3.16
CA GLN A 256 -10.83 -1.26 -1.81
C GLN A 256 -11.89 -1.85 -0.88
N ILE A 257 -13.13 -1.38 -0.94
CA ILE A 257 -14.24 -1.98 -0.19
C ILE A 257 -14.46 -3.42 -0.68
N PHE A 258 -14.46 -3.62 -1.99
CA PHE A 258 -14.59 -4.94 -2.60
C PHE A 258 -13.43 -5.87 -2.21
N ILE A 259 -12.19 -5.38 -2.20
CA ILE A 259 -11.02 -6.11 -1.72
C ILE A 259 -11.19 -6.45 -0.23
N LEU A 260 -11.55 -5.50 0.63
CA LEU A 260 -11.72 -5.74 2.06
C LEU A 260 -12.81 -6.81 2.33
N THR A 261 -13.88 -6.81 1.54
CA THR A 261 -14.95 -7.82 1.59
C THR A 261 -14.54 -9.18 1.02
N LEU A 262 -13.83 -9.21 -0.12
CA LEU A 262 -13.32 -10.46 -0.73
C LEU A 262 -12.23 -11.13 0.09
N LEU A 263 -11.46 -10.35 0.83
CA LEU A 263 -10.42 -10.82 1.75
C LEU A 263 -11.02 -11.51 2.99
N ASN A 264 -12.33 -11.34 3.22
CA ASN A 264 -13.06 -12.01 4.28
C ASN A 264 -13.25 -13.52 3.93
N GLY A 265 -12.17 -14.29 4.06
CA GLY A 265 -12.16 -15.75 3.84
C GLY A 265 -10.99 -16.31 3.03
N ARG A 266 -10.24 -15.47 2.29
CA ARG A 266 -9.13 -15.91 1.41
C ARG A 266 -7.77 -15.32 1.80
N LEU A 267 -7.13 -15.92 2.82
CA LEU A 267 -5.83 -15.47 3.36
C LEU A 267 -4.70 -15.37 2.31
N ILE A 268 -4.69 -16.24 1.28
CA ILE A 268 -3.63 -16.22 0.25
C ILE A 268 -3.74 -14.97 -0.64
N ALA A 269 -4.96 -14.60 -1.04
CA ALA A 269 -5.19 -13.41 -1.86
C ALA A 269 -4.76 -12.12 -1.13
N PHE A 270 -4.94 -12.08 0.21
CA PHE A 270 -4.46 -10.98 1.04
C PHE A 270 -2.95 -10.74 0.88
N TYR A 271 -2.15 -11.80 1.03
CA TYR A 271 -0.70 -11.70 0.99
C TYR A 271 -0.21 -11.26 -0.40
N ILE A 272 -0.83 -11.78 -1.47
CA ILE A 272 -0.48 -11.43 -2.85
C ILE A 272 -0.80 -9.94 -3.12
N ILE A 273 -2.01 -9.48 -2.77
CA ILE A 273 -2.42 -8.10 -2.98
C ILE A 273 -1.49 -7.15 -2.20
N MET A 274 -1.21 -7.46 -0.92
CA MET A 274 -0.30 -6.64 -0.12
C MET A 274 1.12 -6.62 -0.70
N PHE A 275 1.64 -7.75 -1.18
CA PHE A 275 2.95 -7.78 -1.83
C PHE A 275 3.01 -6.87 -3.08
N ILE A 276 1.97 -6.91 -3.91
CA ILE A 276 1.86 -6.03 -5.09
C ILE A 276 1.81 -4.57 -4.65
N LEU A 277 0.95 -4.20 -3.69
CA LEU A 277 0.83 -2.82 -3.22
C LEU A 277 2.12 -2.29 -2.60
N TYR A 278 2.87 -3.12 -1.85
CA TYR A 278 4.16 -2.76 -1.28
C TYR A 278 5.32 -2.78 -2.29
N SER A 279 5.07 -3.09 -3.55
CA SER A 279 6.03 -2.95 -4.65
C SER A 279 6.04 -1.53 -5.25
N TYR A 280 5.57 -0.53 -4.50
CA TYR A 280 5.35 0.83 -4.99
C TYR A 280 6.63 1.56 -5.45
N TRP A 281 7.83 1.14 -5.07
CA TRP A 281 9.08 1.70 -5.59
C TRP A 281 9.59 1.01 -6.85
N ILE A 282 9.15 -0.21 -7.16
CA ILE A 282 9.56 -0.95 -8.37
C ILE A 282 9.33 -0.14 -9.66
N PRO A 283 8.15 0.51 -9.88
CA PRO A 283 7.95 1.35 -11.05
C PRO A 283 8.93 2.52 -11.16
N GLN A 284 9.43 3.06 -10.04
CA GLN A 284 10.45 4.10 -10.05
C GLN A 284 11.82 3.54 -10.45
N ILE A 285 12.20 2.37 -9.93
CA ILE A 285 13.45 1.69 -10.27
C ILE A 285 13.51 1.43 -11.78
N VAL A 286 12.42 0.91 -12.36
CA VAL A 286 12.29 0.64 -13.79
C VAL A 286 12.37 1.93 -14.62
N LEU A 287 11.71 3.00 -14.17
CA LEU A 287 11.74 4.29 -14.85
C LEU A 287 13.16 4.90 -14.84
N ASN A 288 13.88 4.80 -13.73
CA ASN A 288 15.24 5.29 -13.59
C ASN A 288 16.18 4.64 -14.61
N VAL A 289 16.06 3.31 -14.76
CA VAL A 289 16.79 2.55 -15.77
C VAL A 289 16.42 3.03 -17.18
N LYS A 290 15.12 3.09 -17.49
CA LYS A 290 14.65 3.42 -18.85
C LYS A 290 15.03 4.83 -19.28
N LYS A 291 14.93 5.81 -18.39
CA LYS A 291 15.21 7.23 -18.68
C LYS A 291 16.62 7.65 -18.31
N ASN A 292 17.48 6.72 -17.88
CA ASN A 292 18.80 7.02 -17.31
C ASN A 292 18.77 8.22 -16.33
N SER A 293 17.78 8.21 -15.43
CA SER A 293 17.46 9.37 -14.61
C SER A 293 18.24 9.36 -13.30
N GLU A 294 19.10 10.37 -13.13
CA GLU A 294 19.81 10.59 -11.88
C GLU A 294 18.98 11.44 -10.90
N LYS A 295 18.97 11.00 -9.63
CA LYS A 295 18.42 11.68 -8.44
C LYS A 295 16.97 12.21 -8.62
N PRO A 296 16.01 11.35 -9.03
CA PRO A 296 14.62 11.76 -9.27
C PRO A 296 13.86 12.16 -8.00
N LEU A 297 14.23 11.59 -6.86
CA LEU A 297 13.54 11.74 -5.58
C LEU A 297 14.46 12.39 -4.57
N SER A 298 13.92 13.23 -3.70
CA SER A 298 14.67 13.71 -2.54
C SER A 298 14.89 12.56 -1.54
N ASN A 299 16.09 12.47 -0.97
CA ASN A 299 16.44 11.41 -0.01
C ASN A 299 15.48 11.37 1.18
N LEU A 300 15.12 12.55 1.70
CA LEU A 300 14.21 12.67 2.83
C LEU A 300 12.80 12.14 2.47
N TYR A 301 12.31 12.41 1.25
CA TYR A 301 11.05 11.84 0.78
C TYR A 301 11.14 10.31 0.59
N LEU A 302 12.23 9.80 0.00
CA LEU A 302 12.43 8.37 -0.22
C LEU A 302 12.40 7.59 1.10
N TYR A 303 13.22 7.99 2.08
CA TYR A 303 13.30 7.31 3.37
C TYR A 303 12.04 7.57 4.21
N GLY A 304 11.61 8.83 4.30
CA GLY A 304 10.45 9.23 5.10
C GLY A 304 9.18 8.54 4.63
N THR A 305 8.90 8.54 3.33
CA THR A 305 7.69 7.92 2.78
C THR A 305 7.72 6.41 2.99
N SER A 306 8.87 5.77 2.84
CA SER A 306 8.99 4.33 3.07
C SER A 306 8.68 3.94 4.52
N VAL A 307 9.19 4.70 5.49
CA VAL A 307 8.89 4.48 6.92
C VAL A 307 7.42 4.76 7.21
N VAL A 308 6.87 5.85 6.65
CA VAL A 308 5.47 6.24 6.87
C VAL A 308 4.50 5.19 6.31
N GLN A 309 4.78 4.65 5.13
CA GLN A 309 3.92 3.65 4.50
C GLN A 309 3.93 2.31 5.24
N LEU A 310 5.03 1.91 5.89
CA LEU A 310 5.05 0.71 6.73
C LEU A 310 4.06 0.78 7.91
N TYR A 311 3.69 1.98 8.37
CA TYR A 311 2.65 2.14 9.40
C TYR A 311 1.29 1.61 8.94
N VAL A 312 0.99 1.63 7.65
CA VAL A 312 -0.29 1.13 7.12
C VAL A 312 -0.46 -0.37 7.42
N LEU A 313 0.62 -1.18 7.42
CA LEU A 313 0.54 -2.58 7.87
C LEU A 313 0.17 -2.71 9.34
N ILE A 314 0.79 -1.90 10.20
CA ILE A 314 0.52 -1.90 11.65
C ILE A 314 -0.93 -1.47 11.89
N PHE A 315 -1.40 -0.49 11.12
CA PHE A 315 -2.75 0.02 11.15
C PHE A 315 -3.77 -1.07 10.78
N ILE A 316 -3.58 -1.77 9.65
CA ILE A 316 -4.42 -2.90 9.24
C ILE A 316 -4.39 -4.02 10.28
N TYR A 317 -3.21 -4.35 10.82
CA TYR A 317 -3.05 -5.38 11.84
C TYR A 317 -3.74 -5.02 13.18
N SER A 318 -4.01 -3.75 13.42
CA SER A 318 -4.73 -3.31 14.61
C SER A 318 -6.23 -3.62 14.55
N LEU A 319 -6.77 -3.92 13.36
CA LEU A 319 -8.19 -4.18 13.08
C LEU A 319 -8.64 -5.59 13.49
N ASP A 320 -8.24 -6.03 14.69
CA ASP A 320 -8.24 -7.41 15.22
C ASP A 320 -9.61 -8.11 15.37
N SER A 321 -10.64 -7.70 14.61
CA SER A 321 -12.01 -8.25 14.66
C SER A 321 -12.40 -9.03 13.40
N ASN A 322 -12.80 -10.28 13.60
CA ASN A 322 -13.74 -11.09 12.81
C ASN A 322 -13.36 -11.56 11.40
N VAL A 323 -12.34 -11.03 10.75
CA VAL A 323 -11.69 -11.76 9.66
C VAL A 323 -10.83 -12.84 10.35
N ASN A 324 -10.64 -14.02 9.76
CA ASN A 324 -9.75 -15.11 10.27
C ASN A 324 -8.25 -14.71 10.38
N ILE A 325 -7.97 -13.49 10.84
CA ILE A 325 -6.69 -12.80 11.04
C ILE A 325 -5.99 -13.30 12.31
N ASP A 326 -6.66 -14.09 13.16
CA ASP A 326 -6.04 -14.72 14.33
C ASP A 326 -4.86 -15.65 13.99
N LYS A 327 -4.66 -15.99 12.70
CA LYS A 327 -3.47 -16.66 12.16
C LYS A 327 -2.59 -15.75 11.30
N PHE A 328 -2.62 -14.44 11.48
CA PHE A 328 -1.70 -13.56 10.75
C PHE A 328 -0.28 -13.87 11.14
N ASN A 329 0.49 -14.28 10.13
CA ASN A 329 1.88 -14.61 10.32
C ASN A 329 2.66 -13.30 10.49
N TYR A 330 3.07 -12.97 11.71
CA TYR A 330 3.92 -11.80 11.98
C TYR A 330 5.20 -11.80 11.12
N LYS A 331 5.65 -12.97 10.66
CA LYS A 331 6.75 -13.11 9.69
C LYS A 331 6.47 -12.37 8.38
N PHE A 332 5.21 -12.25 7.96
CA PHE A 332 4.83 -11.49 6.77
C PHE A 332 5.11 -9.98 6.92
N ILE A 333 4.89 -9.42 8.11
CA ILE A 333 5.22 -8.00 8.37
C ILE A 333 6.73 -7.79 8.22
N TYR A 334 7.53 -8.65 8.84
CA TYR A 334 8.99 -8.61 8.71
C TYR A 334 9.46 -8.81 7.26
N PHE A 335 8.79 -9.67 6.50
CA PHE A 335 9.05 -9.86 5.08
C PHE A 335 8.81 -8.58 4.27
N ILE A 336 7.68 -7.89 4.48
CA ILE A 336 7.40 -6.62 3.78
C ILE A 336 8.38 -5.51 4.20
N ILE A 337 8.76 -5.45 5.48
CA ILE A 337 9.80 -4.52 5.95
C ILE A 337 11.12 -4.79 5.22
N GLY A 338 11.57 -6.04 5.17
CA GLY A 338 12.78 -6.42 4.43
C GLY A 338 12.69 -6.09 2.94
N TYR A 339 11.53 -6.35 2.32
CA TYR A 339 11.28 -6.08 0.90
C TYR A 339 11.28 -4.58 0.56
N THR A 340 10.66 -3.75 1.39
CA THR A 340 10.67 -2.29 1.21
C THR A 340 12.06 -1.70 1.43
N LEU A 341 12.82 -2.20 2.42
CA LEU A 341 14.22 -1.83 2.63
C LEU A 341 15.08 -2.19 1.42
N LEU A 342 14.87 -3.37 0.82
CA LEU A 342 15.57 -3.78 -0.40
C LEU A 342 15.28 -2.81 -1.57
N GLN A 343 14.01 -2.45 -1.78
CA GLN A 343 13.64 -1.47 -2.82
C GLN A 343 14.32 -0.11 -2.61
N VAL A 344 14.31 0.40 -1.37
CA VAL A 344 14.96 1.67 -1.00
C VAL A 344 16.47 1.59 -1.16
N LEU A 345 17.09 0.46 -0.79
CA LEU A 345 18.52 0.21 -0.99
C LEU A 345 18.86 0.28 -2.48
N ILE A 346 18.09 -0.38 -3.35
CA ILE A 346 18.31 -0.35 -4.80
C ILE A 346 18.22 1.09 -5.33
N LEU A 347 17.18 1.85 -4.95
CA LEU A 347 17.04 3.26 -5.35
C LEU A 347 18.21 4.14 -4.84
N SER A 348 18.69 3.87 -3.63
CA SER A 348 19.84 4.58 -3.04
C SER A 348 21.13 4.25 -3.78
N LEU A 349 21.34 2.99 -4.15
CA LEU A 349 22.46 2.55 -4.97
C LEU A 349 22.39 3.18 -6.38
N GLN A 350 21.21 3.28 -6.99
CA GLN A 350 21.02 3.98 -8.27
C GLN A 350 21.41 5.47 -8.17
N ASN A 351 21.22 6.11 -7.02
CA ASN A 351 21.61 7.51 -6.80
C ASN A 351 23.13 7.71 -6.62
N ILE A 352 23.86 6.67 -6.22
CA ILE A 352 25.31 6.71 -5.96
C ILE A 352 26.10 6.24 -7.20
N PHE A 353 25.77 5.06 -7.72
CA PHE A 353 26.49 4.40 -8.82
C PHE A 353 25.88 4.69 -10.20
N GLY A 354 24.77 5.43 -10.26
CA GLY A 354 24.00 5.67 -11.47
C GLY A 354 22.91 4.61 -11.66
N PRO A 355 21.87 4.92 -12.45
CA PRO A 355 20.67 4.09 -12.57
C PRO A 355 20.91 2.74 -13.29
N LEU A 356 22.02 2.64 -14.03
CA LEU A 356 22.39 1.46 -14.82
C LEU A 356 23.37 0.52 -14.11
N PHE A 357 23.71 0.77 -12.84
CA PHE A 357 24.76 0.01 -12.13
C PHE A 357 24.52 -1.50 -12.06
N LEU A 358 23.24 -1.92 -12.12
CA LEU A 358 22.82 -3.32 -12.04
C LEU A 358 22.81 -4.03 -13.40
N ILE A 359 23.01 -3.29 -14.50
CA ILE A 359 22.91 -3.81 -15.87
C ILE A 359 24.32 -3.92 -16.46
N PRO A 360 24.77 -5.12 -16.86
CA PRO A 360 26.05 -5.29 -17.53
C PRO A 360 26.13 -4.46 -18.82
N SER A 361 27.29 -3.87 -19.11
CA SER A 361 27.54 -3.01 -20.27
C SER A 361 27.14 -3.62 -21.62
N LYS A 362 27.10 -4.95 -21.74
CA LYS A 362 26.71 -5.67 -22.97
C LYS A 362 25.22 -5.57 -23.32
N PHE A 363 24.34 -5.27 -22.35
CA PHE A 363 22.89 -5.18 -22.57
C PHE A 363 22.40 -3.74 -22.76
N LEU A 364 23.32 -2.77 -22.71
CA LEU A 364 23.02 -1.36 -22.90
C LEU A 364 23.08 -1.02 -24.40
N PRO A 365 22.11 -0.26 -24.94
CA PRO A 365 22.24 0.26 -26.30
C PRO A 365 23.47 1.15 -26.38
N GLU A 366 24.18 1.07 -27.50
CA GLU A 366 25.37 1.88 -27.76
C GLU A 366 24.99 3.36 -27.69
N ARG A 367 25.60 4.10 -26.76
CA ARG A 367 25.28 5.50 -26.54
C ARG A 367 25.92 6.32 -27.66
N TYR A 368 25.13 7.12 -28.37
CA TYR A 368 25.69 8.05 -29.36
C TYR A 368 26.67 9.00 -28.66
N ASP A 369 27.93 8.96 -29.08
CA ASP A 369 28.94 9.88 -28.59
C ASP A 369 28.74 11.23 -29.30
N TYR A 370 28.38 12.26 -28.54
CA TYR A 370 28.22 13.62 -29.06
C TYR A 370 29.56 14.33 -29.27
N HIS A 371 30.67 13.76 -28.78
CA HIS A 371 32.01 14.31 -28.89
C HIS A 371 32.99 13.31 -29.53
N PRO A 372 32.64 12.72 -30.69
CA PRO A 372 33.54 11.78 -31.35
C PRO A 372 34.73 12.56 -31.92
N ILE A 373 35.90 11.94 -31.92
CA ILE A 373 37.13 12.57 -32.42
C ILE A 373 36.96 12.91 -33.91
N LEU A 374 37.10 14.19 -34.24
CA LEU A 374 36.99 14.66 -35.63
C LEU A 374 38.23 14.28 -36.44
N PRO A 375 38.08 13.76 -37.67
CA PRO A 375 39.18 13.68 -38.62
C PRO A 375 39.56 15.11 -39.05
N ILE A 376 40.83 15.48 -38.83
CA ILE A 376 41.40 16.74 -39.32
C ILE A 376 41.83 16.50 -40.77
N TYR A 377 41.03 16.96 -41.72
CA TYR A 377 41.42 17.00 -43.13
C TYR A 377 42.38 18.18 -43.32
N ASN A 378 43.64 17.92 -43.66
CA ASN A 378 44.55 18.94 -44.16
C ASN A 378 44.21 19.16 -45.63
N ASP A 379 43.87 20.38 -46.03
CA ASP A 379 43.68 20.77 -47.44
C ASP A 379 44.97 20.68 -48.30
N GLN A 380 46.04 20.03 -47.81
CA GLN A 380 47.35 19.99 -48.47
C GLN A 380 47.85 18.61 -48.89
N ASP A 381 47.20 17.51 -48.49
CA ASP A 381 47.67 16.17 -48.86
C ASP A 381 46.52 15.38 -49.52
N ASP A 382 46.39 15.53 -50.84
CA ASP A 382 45.75 14.54 -51.70
C ASP A 382 46.64 13.29 -51.76
N GLU A 383 46.73 12.53 -50.67
CA GLU A 383 47.28 11.17 -50.71
C GLU A 383 46.29 10.17 -50.13
N HIS A 384 45.87 9.25 -51.00
CA HIS A 384 45.17 8.03 -50.65
C HIS A 384 45.99 7.24 -49.63
N GLU A 385 45.62 7.31 -48.34
CA GLU A 385 46.16 6.38 -47.34
C GLU A 385 45.26 5.15 -47.16
N ASP A 386 45.89 3.99 -47.34
CA ASP A 386 45.30 2.67 -47.37
C ASP A 386 44.63 2.26 -46.06
N ALA A 387 43.49 1.60 -46.21
CA ALA A 387 42.67 1.08 -45.14
C ALA A 387 43.29 -0.17 -44.50
N ASN A 388 44.30 -0.05 -43.63
CA ASN A 388 44.71 -1.11 -42.70
C ASN A 388 45.62 -0.58 -41.59
N ASP A 389 45.07 0.10 -40.58
CA ASP A 389 45.62 -0.03 -39.22
C ASP A 389 44.55 0.29 -38.17
N ALA A 390 44.14 -0.77 -37.48
CA ALA A 390 43.12 -0.75 -36.45
C ALA A 390 43.81 -0.65 -35.09
N SER A 391 43.96 0.58 -34.56
CA SER A 391 44.10 0.77 -33.13
C SER A 391 43.46 2.09 -32.64
N SER A 392 42.45 1.92 -31.80
CA SER A 392 41.94 2.89 -30.81
C SER A 392 41.43 4.25 -31.29
N SER A 393 40.28 4.24 -31.96
CA SER A 393 39.10 5.11 -31.76
C SER A 393 38.37 5.12 -33.10
N THR A 394 37.18 4.53 -33.18
CA THR A 394 36.40 4.45 -34.43
C THR A 394 36.22 5.85 -35.02
N PRO A 395 36.93 6.21 -36.09
CA PRO A 395 36.70 7.47 -36.78
C PRO A 395 35.37 7.31 -37.51
N LEU A 396 34.59 8.40 -37.59
CA LEU A 396 33.41 8.49 -38.45
C LEU A 396 33.77 8.11 -39.89
N LYS A 397 33.63 6.82 -40.21
CA LYS A 397 34.03 6.24 -41.48
C LYS A 397 33.01 6.66 -42.55
N GLY A 398 33.39 7.58 -43.44
CA GLY A 398 32.70 7.81 -44.71
C GLY A 398 31.60 8.87 -44.72
N ILE A 399 31.54 9.81 -43.77
CA ILE A 399 30.66 10.97 -43.86
C ILE A 399 31.53 12.21 -43.98
N SER A 400 31.46 12.91 -45.11
CA SER A 400 32.07 14.23 -45.32
C SER A 400 31.33 15.26 -44.46
N THR A 401 31.58 15.26 -43.16
CA THR A 401 31.04 16.28 -42.26
C THR A 401 31.78 17.57 -42.50
N SER A 402 31.10 18.61 -42.98
CA SER A 402 31.68 19.95 -43.07
C SER A 402 32.19 20.36 -41.68
N GLN A 403 33.47 20.71 -41.57
CA GLN A 403 34.12 21.15 -40.32
C GLN A 403 33.63 22.53 -39.83
N GLN A 404 32.46 22.96 -40.31
CA GLN A 404 31.82 24.22 -40.01
C GLN A 404 30.63 23.98 -39.09
N CYS A 405 30.43 24.90 -38.15
CA CYS A 405 29.25 24.92 -37.31
C CYS A 405 28.00 25.23 -38.15
N ALA A 406 27.00 24.35 -38.12
CA ALA A 406 25.77 24.52 -38.91
C ALA A 406 24.87 25.70 -38.46
N ILE A 407 25.18 26.38 -37.35
CA ILE A 407 24.44 27.55 -36.86
C ILE A 407 25.13 28.85 -37.27
N CYS A 408 26.42 28.98 -36.96
CA CYS A 408 27.17 30.23 -37.18
C CYS A 408 28.07 30.21 -38.41
N TYR A 409 28.17 29.07 -39.09
CA TYR A 409 29.00 28.85 -40.28
C TYR A 409 30.51 29.10 -40.11
N ASN A 410 30.99 29.28 -38.88
CA ASN A 410 32.42 29.38 -38.59
C ASN A 410 33.06 27.99 -38.49
N ASN A 411 34.33 27.89 -38.86
CA ASN A 411 35.13 26.68 -38.70
C ASN A 411 35.28 26.32 -37.22
N ILE A 412 35.13 25.03 -36.92
CA ILE A 412 35.28 24.46 -35.57
C ILE A 412 36.73 24.06 -35.32
N VAL A 413 37.46 23.75 -36.39
CA VAL A 413 38.89 23.44 -36.36
C VAL A 413 39.67 24.73 -36.58
N GLU A 414 40.41 25.16 -35.57
CA GLU A 414 41.36 26.28 -35.68
C GLU A 414 42.79 25.75 -35.55
N ASN A 415 43.66 26.06 -36.51
CA ASN A 415 45.08 25.65 -36.51
C ASN A 415 45.30 24.13 -36.31
N ASN A 416 44.51 23.27 -36.95
CA ASN A 416 44.58 21.81 -36.83
C ASN A 416 44.46 21.29 -35.38
N LYS A 417 43.78 22.05 -34.51
CA LYS A 417 43.47 21.63 -33.15
C LYS A 417 41.99 21.79 -32.91
N VAL A 418 41.41 20.79 -32.24
CA VAL A 418 40.02 20.83 -31.80
C VAL A 418 39.95 20.39 -30.36
N ASN A 419 39.27 21.17 -29.54
CA ASN A 419 38.94 20.77 -28.18
C ASN A 419 37.63 19.99 -28.19
N ASN A 420 37.65 18.74 -27.73
CA ASN A 420 36.47 17.86 -27.69
C ASN A 420 35.29 18.42 -26.88
N LYS A 421 35.48 19.47 -26.07
CA LYS A 421 34.41 20.14 -25.33
C LYS A 421 33.74 21.29 -26.09
N GLU A 422 34.35 21.79 -27.15
CA GLU A 422 33.92 23.01 -27.85
C GLU A 422 32.96 22.73 -29.02
N TYR A 423 32.80 21.46 -29.41
CA TYR A 423 31.86 21.04 -30.43
C TYR A 423 30.96 19.91 -29.97
N MET A 424 29.81 19.75 -30.64
CA MET A 424 28.89 18.63 -30.50
C MET A 424 28.45 18.15 -31.87
N ILE A 425 28.39 16.83 -32.04
CA ILE A 425 27.83 16.20 -33.23
C ILE A 425 26.48 15.58 -32.87
N THR A 426 25.47 15.86 -33.66
CA THR A 426 24.14 15.25 -33.49
C THR A 426 24.05 13.91 -34.20
N PRO A 427 23.09 13.03 -33.86
CA PRO A 427 22.88 11.75 -34.56
C PRO A 427 22.63 11.88 -36.08
N CYS A 428 22.22 13.06 -36.55
CA CYS A 428 22.12 13.39 -37.97
C CYS A 428 23.44 13.89 -38.59
N HIS A 429 24.56 13.74 -37.88
CA HIS A 429 25.93 14.06 -38.31
C HIS A 429 26.21 15.53 -38.63
N HIS A 430 25.44 16.45 -38.03
CA HIS A 430 25.73 17.89 -38.11
C HIS A 430 26.62 18.30 -36.95
N ILE A 431 27.65 19.12 -37.23
CA ILE A 431 28.58 19.62 -36.23
C ILE A 431 28.15 21.03 -35.80
N PHE A 432 28.21 21.31 -34.50
CA PHE A 432 27.89 22.60 -33.90
C PHE A 432 28.95 22.98 -32.88
N HIS A 433 29.18 24.28 -32.69
CA HIS A 433 29.80 24.73 -31.44
C HIS A 433 28.87 24.39 -30.27
N THR A 434 29.45 23.89 -29.17
CA THR A 434 28.70 23.60 -27.93
C THR A 434 27.90 24.81 -27.47
N GLU A 435 28.47 26.02 -27.61
CA GLU A 435 27.81 27.26 -27.23
C GLU A 435 26.68 27.65 -28.18
N CYS A 436 26.89 27.57 -29.50
CA CYS A 436 25.86 27.87 -30.50
C CYS A 436 24.62 26.98 -30.31
N LEU A 437 24.83 25.66 -30.12
CA LEU A 437 23.73 24.72 -29.93
C LEU A 437 22.98 24.98 -28.61
N LYS A 438 23.71 25.24 -27.52
CA LYS A 438 23.10 25.59 -26.22
C LYS A 438 22.26 26.87 -26.32
N HIS A 439 22.81 27.92 -26.92
CA HIS A 439 22.08 29.18 -27.10
C HIS A 439 20.82 28.99 -27.95
N TRP A 440 20.93 28.23 -29.04
CA TRP A 440 19.82 27.91 -29.93
C TRP A 440 18.72 27.11 -29.20
N MET A 441 19.08 26.10 -28.41
CA MET A 441 18.09 25.34 -27.62
C MET A 441 17.39 26.22 -26.58
N VAL A 442 18.14 27.09 -25.89
CA VAL A 442 17.57 27.99 -24.87
C VAL A 442 16.65 29.03 -25.50
N SER A 443 17.05 29.66 -26.61
CA SER A 443 16.23 30.67 -27.29
C SER A 443 14.96 30.07 -27.89
N TYR A 444 15.04 28.86 -28.43
CA TYR A 444 13.88 28.14 -28.96
C TYR A 444 12.88 27.78 -27.85
N ILE A 445 13.38 27.32 -26.69
CA ILE A 445 12.54 27.04 -25.51
C ILE A 445 11.87 28.33 -24.99
N LEU A 446 12.60 29.44 -24.91
CA LEU A 446 12.04 30.72 -24.46
C LEU A 446 10.97 31.25 -25.41
N ASN A 447 11.15 31.12 -26.73
CA ASN A 447 10.16 31.54 -27.71
C ASN A 447 8.91 30.66 -27.72
N MET A 448 9.01 29.38 -27.36
CA MET A 448 7.83 28.51 -27.16
C MET A 448 7.03 28.83 -25.91
N ILE A 449 7.62 29.49 -24.91
CA ILE A 449 6.91 29.87 -23.66
C ILE A 449 6.12 31.18 -23.85
N HIS A 450 6.46 31.97 -24.88
CA HIS A 450 5.82 33.26 -25.19
C HIS A 450 4.71 33.19 -26.24
N PHE A 451 4.46 32.01 -26.82
CA PHE A 451 3.30 31.69 -27.66
C PHE A 451 2.38 30.71 -26.92
#